data_AF-A0A7L1KUX6-F1
#
_entry.id   AF-A0A7L1KUX6-F1
#
_cell.length_a   1.000
_cell.length_b   1.000
_cell.length_c   1.000
_cell.angle_alpha   90.00
_cell.angle_beta   90.00
_cell.angle_gamma   90.00
#
_symmetry.space_group_name_H-M   'P 1'
#
loop_
_entity.id
_entity.type
_entity.pdbx_description
1 polymer ?
#
loop_
_entity_poly.entity_id
_entity_poly.type
_entity_poly.pdbx_seq_one_letter_code
_entity_poly.pdbx_strand_id
1 'polypeptide(L)'
;MKSKKLEEDGNIEKAACLARKFNTKNISLEMSSDLVVYEQSTPTLTSEGLYGTIKVVNVTKGEEVTCTAKFNNRNITASALPEKEAEEPVTGKVCNTTDTSAQADTKVEKANMLSVAVLGLRVLLAKSIAFNTLMSIKLFLF
;
A
#
# COMPACT_ATOMS: atom_id res chain seq x y z
N MET A 1 -12.27 19.45 18.65
CA MET A 1 -11.01 20.12 18.29
C MET A 1 -11.24 20.90 17.00
N LYS A 2 -11.14 22.23 17.02
CA LYS A 2 -11.27 23.06 15.82
C LYS A 2 -10.00 22.87 14.97
N SER A 3 -10.12 22.36 13.74
CA SER A 3 -9.01 22.46 12.80
C SER A 3 -8.89 23.93 12.39
N LYS A 4 -7.71 24.50 12.62
CA LYS A 4 -7.35 25.82 12.11
C LYS A 4 -7.24 25.64 10.59
N LYS A 5 -8.15 26.26 9.84
CA LYS A 5 -8.05 26.35 8.38
C LYS A 5 -6.76 27.13 8.10
N LEU A 6 -5.70 26.44 7.69
CA LEU A 6 -4.48 27.09 7.24
C LEU A 6 -4.88 27.84 5.96
N GLU A 7 -4.63 29.14 5.92
CA GLU A 7 -4.86 29.92 4.70
C GLU A 7 -3.99 29.31 3.61
N GLU A 8 -4.66 28.78 2.59
CA GLU A 8 -4.02 28.27 1.39
C GLU A 8 -3.60 29.50 0.59
N ASP A 9 -2.40 30.00 0.90
CA ASP A 9 -1.72 30.96 0.04
C ASP A 9 -1.53 30.27 -1.30
N GLY A 10 -2.29 30.70 -2.32
CA GLY A 10 -2.48 29.99 -3.60
C GLY A 10 -1.22 29.81 -4.46
N ASN A 11 -0.05 30.14 -3.89
CA ASN A 11 1.27 30.03 -4.48
C ASN A 11 2.16 29.00 -3.76
N ILE A 12 1.70 28.39 -2.66
CA ILE A 12 2.47 27.41 -1.89
C ILE A 12 1.97 25.99 -2.17
N GLU A 13 2.86 25.15 -2.69
CA GLU A 13 2.65 23.71 -2.90
C GLU A 13 3.44 22.90 -1.86
N LYS A 14 3.08 21.62 -1.69
CA LYS A 14 3.81 20.71 -0.79
C LYS A 14 4.62 19.72 -1.61
N ALA A 15 5.91 19.64 -1.31
CA ALA A 15 6.79 18.65 -1.88
C ALA A 15 7.20 17.63 -0.83
N ALA A 16 7.24 16.35 -1.21
CA ALA A 16 7.66 15.25 -0.34
C ALA A 16 8.86 14.52 -0.93
N CYS A 17 9.85 14.21 -0.09
CA CYS A 17 10.98 13.36 -0.44
C CYS A 17 10.97 12.13 0.43
N LEU A 18 11.09 10.99 -0.22
CA LEU A 18 10.96 9.68 0.38
C LEU A 18 12.18 8.84 0.03
N ALA A 19 13.00 8.55 1.03
CA ALA A 19 14.06 7.57 0.92
C ALA A 19 13.55 6.20 1.39
N ARG A 20 13.79 5.15 0.61
CA ARG A 20 13.41 3.77 0.90
C ARG A 20 14.59 2.83 0.67
N LYS A 21 14.51 1.64 1.27
CA LYS A 21 15.43 0.51 1.01
C LYS A 21 16.90 0.79 1.39
N PHE A 22 17.14 1.49 2.51
CA PHE A 22 18.49 1.71 3.02
C PHE A 22 18.75 0.94 4.32
N ASN A 23 20.00 0.52 4.54
CA ASN A 23 20.37 -0.38 5.65
C ASN A 23 20.67 0.32 6.98
N THR A 24 20.86 1.65 6.97
CA THR A 24 21.36 2.40 8.13
C THR A 24 20.32 3.34 8.70
N LYS A 25 20.23 3.43 10.03
CA LYS A 25 19.36 4.40 10.71
C LYS A 25 19.79 5.86 10.50
N ASN A 26 21.08 6.08 10.21
CA ASN A 26 21.64 7.41 10.05
C ASN A 26 21.48 7.86 8.59
N ILE A 27 20.38 8.56 8.33
CA ILE A 27 20.10 9.23 7.06
C ILE A 27 19.55 10.62 7.36
N SER A 28 19.95 11.62 6.58
CA SER A 28 19.34 12.94 6.60
C SER A 28 18.81 13.30 5.22
N LEU A 29 17.62 13.89 5.18
CA LEU A 29 17.02 14.42 3.96
C LEU A 29 17.15 15.94 3.96
N GLU A 30 17.84 16.45 2.96
CA GLU A 30 17.93 17.87 2.65
C GLU A 30 17.08 18.16 1.42
N MET A 31 16.40 19.30 1.42
CA MET A 31 15.57 19.76 0.31
C MET A 31 15.90 21.22 0.00
N SER A 32 15.56 21.67 -1.21
CA SER A 32 15.77 23.08 -1.62
C SER A 32 15.06 24.11 -0.73
N SER A 33 13.99 23.73 -0.02
CA SER A 33 13.22 24.62 0.85
C SER A 33 13.41 24.26 2.34
N ASP A 34 13.60 25.28 3.17
CA ASP A 34 13.74 25.16 4.62
C ASP A 34 12.39 25.18 5.36
N LEU A 35 11.28 25.41 4.64
CA LEU A 35 9.94 25.47 5.23
C LEU A 35 9.37 24.07 5.47
N VAL A 36 9.87 23.40 6.51
CA VAL A 36 9.47 22.04 6.89
C VAL A 36 8.03 21.99 7.40
N VAL A 37 7.20 21.17 6.75
CA VAL A 37 5.84 20.84 7.18
C VAL A 37 5.85 19.60 8.07
N TYR A 38 6.66 18.61 7.69
CA TYR A 38 6.78 17.35 8.41
C TYR A 38 8.15 16.73 8.15
N GLU A 39 8.81 16.31 9.21
CA GLU A 39 10.05 15.54 9.12
C GLU A 39 9.96 14.37 10.08
N GLN A 40 10.16 13.17 9.54
CA GLN A 40 10.15 11.97 10.36
C GLN A 40 11.42 11.92 11.21
N SER A 41 11.26 12.00 12.54
CA SER A 41 12.37 12.04 13.50
C SER A 41 13.24 10.79 13.50
N THR A 42 12.65 9.61 13.27
CA THR A 42 13.37 8.34 13.19
C THR A 42 12.92 7.52 11.99
N PRO A 43 13.85 7.02 11.16
CA PRO A 43 13.51 6.14 10.06
C PRO A 43 12.70 4.91 10.51
N THR A 44 11.69 4.57 9.73
CA THR A 44 10.81 3.41 9.97
C THR A 44 11.44 2.15 9.40
N LEU A 45 11.53 1.09 10.20
CA LEU A 45 11.96 -0.23 9.75
C LEU A 45 10.81 -0.93 9.01
N THR A 46 11.06 -1.43 7.81
CA THR A 46 10.09 -2.19 7.01
C THR A 46 10.16 -3.68 7.33
N SER A 47 9.16 -4.44 6.91
CA SER A 47 9.14 -5.91 7.01
C SER A 47 10.28 -6.59 6.23
N GLU A 48 10.89 -5.89 5.27
CA GLU A 48 12.06 -6.35 4.51
C GLU A 48 13.38 -6.19 5.32
N GLY A 49 13.32 -5.62 6.52
CA GLY A 49 14.51 -5.34 7.34
C GLY A 49 15.29 -4.10 6.89
N LEU A 50 14.72 -3.28 6.01
CA LEU A 50 15.31 -2.04 5.51
C LEU A 50 14.60 -0.83 6.11
N TYR A 51 15.28 0.32 6.15
CA TYR A 51 14.70 1.56 6.66
C TYR A 51 14.09 2.41 5.54
N GLY A 52 13.11 3.22 5.93
CA GLY A 52 12.49 4.28 5.12
C GLY A 52 12.35 5.56 5.94
N THR A 53 12.46 6.73 5.30
CA THR A 53 12.20 8.02 5.95
C THR A 53 11.59 9.00 4.95
N ILE A 54 10.83 9.98 5.44
CA ILE A 54 10.15 10.98 4.63
C ILE A 54 10.29 12.37 5.25
N LYS A 55 10.45 13.36 4.37
CA LYS A 55 10.43 14.79 4.69
C LYS A 55 9.48 15.51 3.74
N VAL A 56 8.73 16.47 4.25
CA VAL A 56 7.75 17.27 3.52
C VAL A 56 8.00 18.74 3.80
N VAL A 57 8.11 19.54 2.75
CA VAL A 57 8.35 20.99 2.81
C VAL A 57 7.31 21.72 1.97
N ASN A 58 7.08 22.98 2.32
CA ASN A 58 6.35 23.92 1.49
C ASN A 58 7.30 24.49 0.44
N VAL A 59 6.86 24.56 -0.80
CA VAL A 59 7.61 25.07 -1.96
C VAL A 59 6.75 26.06 -2.73
N THR A 60 7.38 26.97 -3.45
CA THR A 60 6.66 27.88 -4.33
C THR A 60 6.19 27.11 -5.56
N LYS A 61 4.98 27.41 -6.03
CA LYS A 61 4.41 26.77 -7.22
C LYS A 61 5.34 26.96 -8.44
N GLY A 62 5.69 25.84 -9.09
CA GLY A 62 6.55 25.82 -10.27
C GLY A 62 8.05 25.96 -10.00
N GLU A 63 8.48 25.96 -8.73
CA GLU A 63 9.89 25.95 -8.35
C GLU A 63 10.46 24.53 -8.38
N GLU A 64 11.59 24.30 -9.05
CA GLU A 64 12.23 22.98 -9.07
C GLU A 64 12.68 22.56 -7.65
N VAL A 65 12.22 21.41 -7.20
CA VAL A 65 12.54 20.87 -5.88
C VAL A 65 13.65 19.86 -6.02
N THR A 66 14.76 20.11 -5.34
CA THR A 66 15.82 19.11 -5.17
C THR A 66 15.68 18.44 -3.80
N CYS A 67 15.95 17.15 -3.75
CA CYS A 67 16.09 16.38 -2.53
C CYS A 67 17.42 15.64 -2.52
N THR A 68 18.20 15.82 -1.47
CA THR A 68 19.46 15.10 -1.24
C THR A 68 19.34 14.22 -0.01
N ALA A 69 19.50 12.91 -0.21
CA ALA A 69 19.65 11.94 0.86
C ALA A 69 21.13 11.76 1.19
N LYS A 70 21.53 12.10 2.42
CA LYS A 70 22.89 11.88 2.93
C LYS A 70 22.92 10.65 3.82
N PHE A 71 23.73 9.66 3.48
CA PHE A 71 23.92 8.43 4.26
C PHE A 71 25.33 7.87 4.03
N ASN A 72 26.01 7.38 5.08
CA ASN A 72 27.33 6.72 4.97
C ASN A 72 28.36 7.49 4.10
N ASN A 73 28.47 8.81 4.29
CA ASN A 73 29.34 9.72 3.51
C ASN A 73 29.03 9.75 2.00
N ARG A 74 27.86 9.27 1.58
CA ARG A 74 27.34 9.34 0.22
C ARG A 74 26.13 10.25 0.18
N ASN A 75 26.00 10.96 -0.92
CA ASN A 75 24.86 11.83 -1.19
C ASN A 75 24.20 11.34 -2.48
N ILE A 76 22.90 11.10 -2.43
CA ILE A 76 22.07 10.84 -3.62
C ILE A 76 21.13 12.02 -3.75
N THR A 77 21.17 12.69 -4.90
CA THR A 77 20.30 13.82 -5.21
C THR A 77 19.28 13.42 -6.26
N ALA A 78 18.03 13.81 -6.04
CA ALA A 78 16.94 13.74 -7.00
C ALA A 78 16.34 15.13 -7.17
N SER A 79 15.99 15.51 -8.40
CA SER A 79 15.34 16.78 -8.72
C SER A 79 14.00 16.48 -9.38
N ALA A 80 12.98 17.24 -9.03
CA ALA A 80 11.67 17.17 -9.67
C ALA A 80 11.04 18.56 -9.74
N LEU A 81 10.40 18.88 -10.87
CA LEU A 81 9.50 20.02 -10.93
C LEU A 81 8.17 19.60 -10.26
N PRO A 82 7.60 20.40 -9.35
CA PRO A 82 6.21 20.26 -8.92
C PRO A 82 5.34 20.35 -10.17
N GLU A 83 4.85 19.20 -10.63
CA GLU A 83 4.05 19.12 -11.84
C GLU A 83 2.76 19.90 -11.62
N LYS A 84 2.45 20.84 -12.52
CA LYS A 84 1.13 21.47 -12.55
C LYS A 84 0.12 20.38 -12.85
N GLU A 85 -0.72 20.10 -11.86
CA GLU A 85 -1.84 19.17 -11.96
C GLU A 85 -1.40 17.81 -12.50
N ALA A 86 -1.04 16.90 -11.59
CA ALA A 86 -1.38 15.52 -11.86
C ALA A 86 -2.85 15.52 -12.28
N GLU A 87 -3.14 15.04 -13.50
CA GLU A 87 -4.51 14.78 -13.96
C GLU A 87 -5.31 14.30 -12.76
N GLU A 88 -6.49 14.92 -12.52
CA GLU A 88 -7.42 14.49 -11.47
C GLU A 88 -7.31 12.98 -11.32
N PRO A 89 -7.11 12.42 -10.11
CA PRO A 89 -7.02 10.98 -9.98
C PRO A 89 -8.31 10.44 -10.59
N VAL A 90 -8.20 9.86 -11.78
CA VAL A 90 -9.33 9.30 -12.48
C VAL A 90 -9.94 8.37 -11.46
N THR A 91 -11.14 8.71 -10.99
CA THR A 91 -11.96 7.86 -10.15
C THR A 91 -12.17 6.57 -10.94
N GLY A 92 -11.23 5.65 -10.83
CA GLY A 92 -10.99 4.70 -11.90
C GLY A 92 -9.76 3.85 -11.61
N LYS A 93 -10.01 2.85 -10.75
CA LYS A 93 -9.25 1.60 -10.57
C LYS A 93 -8.42 1.54 -9.29
N VAL A 94 -9.12 1.10 -8.25
CA VAL A 94 -8.73 0.04 -7.29
C VAL A 94 -7.33 -0.52 -7.57
N CYS A 95 -6.47 -0.54 -6.55
CA CYS A 95 -5.17 -1.21 -6.52
C CYS A 95 -5.13 -2.39 -7.51
N ASN A 96 -4.30 -2.31 -8.55
CA ASN A 96 -4.08 -3.46 -9.42
C ASN A 96 -3.55 -4.60 -8.54
N THR A 97 -4.40 -5.58 -8.24
CA THR A 97 -4.07 -6.82 -7.53
C THR A 97 -3.10 -7.72 -8.30
N THR A 98 -2.53 -7.25 -9.41
CA THR A 98 -1.65 -8.01 -10.28
C THR A 98 -0.21 -8.05 -9.78
N ASP A 99 0.24 -7.08 -8.97
CA ASP A 99 1.66 -7.02 -8.52
C ASP A 99 1.93 -7.78 -7.21
N THR A 100 0.92 -8.44 -6.62
CA THR A 100 1.15 -9.40 -5.51
C THR A 100 1.44 -10.82 -6.00
N SER A 101 1.39 -11.09 -7.31
CA SER A 101 1.62 -12.45 -7.84
C SER A 101 3.07 -12.77 -8.20
N ALA A 102 4.01 -11.82 -8.10
CA ALA A 102 5.38 -12.07 -8.54
C ALA A 102 6.27 -12.81 -7.52
N GLN A 103 5.79 -13.11 -6.31
CA GLN A 103 6.55 -13.90 -5.35
C GLN A 103 5.66 -14.60 -4.29
N ALA A 104 4.93 -15.63 -4.70
CA ALA A 104 4.42 -16.66 -3.78
C ALA A 104 4.04 -17.95 -4.53
N ASP A 105 4.84 -18.34 -5.54
CA ASP A 105 4.61 -19.57 -6.30
C ASP A 105 5.18 -20.81 -5.57
N THR A 106 4.75 -21.00 -4.32
CA THR A 106 5.00 -22.24 -3.55
C THR A 106 3.73 -22.79 -2.90
N LYS A 107 2.55 -22.27 -3.25
CA LYS A 107 1.27 -22.66 -2.62
C LYS A 107 0.13 -22.94 -3.59
N VAL A 108 0.43 -23.35 -4.82
CA VAL A 108 -0.61 -23.75 -5.80
C VAL A 108 -1.21 -25.12 -5.47
N GLU A 109 -0.46 -26.01 -4.80
CA GLU A 109 -0.92 -27.38 -4.50
C GLU A 109 -1.98 -27.46 -3.38
N LYS A 110 -1.84 -26.63 -2.32
CA LYS A 110 -2.68 -26.73 -1.11
C LYS A 110 -4.07 -26.10 -1.25
N ALA A 111 -4.23 -25.12 -2.14
CA ALA A 111 -5.52 -24.46 -2.38
C ALA A 111 -6.49 -25.36 -3.15
N ASN A 112 -5.97 -26.19 -4.06
CA ASN A 112 -6.79 -27.10 -4.88
C ASN A 112 -7.40 -28.24 -4.02
N MET A 113 -6.67 -28.73 -3.02
CA MET A 113 -7.14 -29.84 -2.17
C MET A 113 -8.30 -29.43 -1.22
N LEU A 114 -8.26 -28.20 -0.69
CA LEU A 114 -9.36 -27.67 0.15
C LEU A 114 -10.63 -27.41 -0.68
N SER A 115 -10.47 -26.97 -1.93
CA SER A 115 -11.59 -26.74 -2.85
C SER A 115 -12.32 -28.04 -3.22
N VAL A 116 -11.56 -29.09 -3.55
CA VAL A 116 -12.12 -30.42 -3.87
C VAL A 116 -12.82 -31.06 -2.66
N ALA A 117 -12.25 -30.92 -1.45
CA ALA A 117 -12.87 -31.43 -0.23
C ALA A 117 -14.21 -30.74 0.10
N VAL A 118 -14.30 -29.42 -0.08
CA VAL A 118 -15.54 -28.65 0.13
C VAL A 118 -16.61 -29.04 -0.90
N LEU A 119 -16.24 -29.25 -2.16
CA LEU A 119 -17.15 -29.73 -3.20
C LEU A 119 -17.69 -31.13 -2.87
N GLY A 120 -16.83 -32.06 -2.44
CA GLY A 120 -17.23 -33.40 -2.02
C GLY A 120 -18.18 -33.40 -0.83
N LEU A 121 -17.91 -32.57 0.19
CA LEU A 121 -18.77 -32.45 1.37
C LEU A 121 -20.18 -31.95 1.00
N ARG A 122 -20.30 -30.97 0.11
CA ARG A 122 -21.61 -30.45 -0.35
C ARG A 122 -22.45 -31.53 -1.05
N VAL A 123 -21.81 -32.36 -1.87
CA VAL A 123 -22.49 -33.47 -2.57
C VAL A 123 -22.95 -34.55 -1.58
N LEU A 124 -22.12 -34.90 -0.60
CA LEU A 124 -22.48 -35.89 0.42
C LEU A 124 -23.63 -35.41 1.31
N LEU A 125 -23.61 -34.14 1.73
CA LEU A 125 -24.69 -33.54 2.51
C LEU A 125 -26.01 -33.53 1.72
N ALA A 126 -25.98 -33.12 0.45
CA ALA A 126 -27.18 -33.14 -0.41
C ALA A 126 -27.75 -34.56 -0.59
N LYS A 127 -26.88 -35.55 -0.81
CA LYS A 127 -27.29 -36.96 -0.95
C LYS A 127 -27.88 -37.53 0.35
N SER A 128 -27.29 -37.20 1.49
CA SER A 128 -27.79 -37.64 2.81
C SER A 128 -29.16 -37.03 3.13
N ILE A 129 -29.34 -35.73 2.88
CA ILE A 129 -30.63 -35.06 3.05
C ILE A 129 -31.70 -35.71 2.15
N ALA A 130 -31.41 -35.90 0.87
CA ALA A 130 -32.35 -36.50 -0.08
C ALA A 130 -32.74 -37.95 0.28
N PHE A 131 -31.79 -38.75 0.77
CA PHE A 131 -32.08 -40.13 1.17
C PHE A 131 -32.89 -40.21 2.46
N ASN A 132 -32.55 -39.37 3.46
CA ASN A 132 -33.33 -39.30 4.71
C ASN A 132 -34.75 -38.77 4.48
N THR A 133 -34.94 -37.80 3.59
CA THR A 133 -36.29 -37.29 3.25
C THR A 133 -37.09 -38.35 2.49
N LEU A 134 -36.50 -39.03 1.50
CA LEU A 134 -37.17 -40.13 0.79
C LEU A 134 -37.59 -41.26 1.72
N MET A 135 -36.70 -41.68 2.63
CA MET A 135 -37.01 -42.73 3.60
C MET A 135 -38.09 -42.30 4.59
N SER A 136 -38.07 -41.04 5.04
CA SER A 136 -39.12 -40.49 5.90
C SER A 136 -40.46 -40.48 5.17
N ILE A 137 -40.51 -39.98 3.93
CA ILE A 137 -41.74 -39.97 3.11
C ILE A 137 -42.26 -41.40 2.89
N LYS A 138 -41.37 -42.37 2.65
CA LYS A 138 -41.77 -43.78 2.49
C LYS A 138 -42.39 -44.37 3.76
N LEU A 139 -41.89 -44.00 4.95
CA LEU A 139 -42.48 -44.40 6.24
C LEU A 139 -43.82 -43.71 6.55
N PHE A 140 -44.11 -42.57 5.93
CA PHE A 140 -45.36 -41.83 6.13
C PHE A 140 -46.45 -42.15 5.08
N LEU A 141 -46.08 -42.62 3.89
CA LEU A 141 -47.00 -42.94 2.79
C LEU A 141 -47.32 -44.44 2.65
N PHE A 142 -46.63 -45.32 3.37
CA PHE A 142 -46.88 -46.77 3.51
C PHE A 142 -46.94 -47.14 4.99
#